data_AF-A0A661AXG4-F1
#
_entry.id   AF-A0A661AXG4-F1
#
_cell.length_a   1.000
_cell.length_b   1.000
_cell.length_c   1.000
_cell.angle_alpha   90.00
_cell.angle_beta   90.00
_cell.angle_gamma   90.00
#
_symmetry.space_group_name_H-M   'P 1'
#
loop_
_entity.id
_entity.type
_entity.pdbx_description
1 polymer ?
#
loop_
_entity_poly.entity_id
_entity_poly.type
_entity_poly.pdbx_seq_one_letter_code
_entity_poly.pdbx_strand_id
1 'polypeptide(L)'
;MARKKLPTIIKKCEREGCENTFEVKVGAKYQKKYCSPRCAAIATREARKHRRRKRRYPVAKEREAVKKVFSIIDLQNFPVNFDESDGGKFAEICNGILNGELTLVGIE
;
A
#
# COMPACT_ATOMS: atom_id res chain seq x y z
N MET A 1 30.08 -2.04 -43.72
CA MET A 1 29.74 -0.60 -43.58
C MET A 1 29.97 -0.17 -42.14
N ALA A 2 30.76 0.88 -41.91
CA ALA A 2 30.97 1.42 -40.57
C ALA A 2 29.67 2.06 -40.05
N ARG A 3 29.23 1.69 -38.84
CA ARG A 3 28.02 2.25 -38.23
C ARG A 3 28.22 3.76 -38.00
N LYS A 4 27.27 4.59 -38.44
CA LYS A 4 27.28 6.04 -38.15
C LYS A 4 27.35 6.25 -36.63
N LYS A 5 28.32 7.04 -36.16
CA LYS A 5 28.43 7.39 -34.75
C LYS A 5 27.25 8.30 -34.37
N LEU A 6 26.66 8.06 -33.20
CA LEU A 6 25.61 8.93 -32.67
C LEU A 6 26.17 10.33 -32.37
N PRO A 7 25.41 11.41 -32.63
CA PRO A 7 25.84 12.77 -32.31
C PRO A 7 25.97 12.98 -30.80
N THR A 8 26.92 13.81 -30.38
CA THR A 8 27.17 14.17 -28.97
C THR A 8 26.73 15.60 -28.68
N ILE A 9 26.11 15.82 -27.52
CA ILE A 9 25.71 17.14 -27.02
C ILE A 9 26.21 17.34 -25.59
N ILE A 10 26.55 18.58 -25.25
CA ILE A 10 26.91 18.99 -23.89
C ILE A 10 25.63 19.24 -23.08
N LYS A 11 25.44 18.49 -21.99
CA LYS A 11 24.30 18.63 -21.06
C LYS A 11 24.78 19.10 -19.70
N LYS A 12 24.00 19.95 -19.03
CA LYS A 12 24.22 20.33 -17.62
C LYS A 12 23.78 19.19 -16.68
N CYS A 13 24.46 19.06 -15.55
CA CYS A 13 24.08 18.12 -14.50
C CYS A 13 22.70 18.46 -13.93
N GLU A 14 21.81 17.46 -13.82
CA GLU A 14 20.46 17.65 -13.24
C GLU A 14 20.45 17.73 -11.70
N ARG A 15 21.61 17.64 -11.04
CA ARG A 15 21.69 17.72 -9.57
C ARG A 15 21.66 19.18 -9.11
N GLU A 16 20.79 19.49 -8.15
CA GLU A 16 20.77 20.78 -7.46
C GLU A 16 22.14 21.09 -6.80
N GLY A 17 22.67 22.28 -7.09
CA GLY A 17 23.99 22.72 -6.64
C GLY A 17 25.18 22.13 -7.40
N CYS A 18 24.98 21.59 -8.62
CA CYS A 18 26.07 21.13 -9.49
C CYS A 18 25.98 21.79 -10.87
N GLU A 19 26.96 22.62 -11.22
CA GLU A 19 27.00 23.38 -12.48
C GLU A 19 27.79 22.69 -13.60
N ASN A 20 28.35 21.50 -13.31
CA ASN A 20 29.18 20.78 -14.27
C ASN A 20 28.39 20.35 -15.51
N THR A 21 29.07 20.40 -16.66
CA THR A 21 28.58 19.90 -17.94
C THR A 21 29.27 18.58 -18.33
N PHE A 22 28.60 17.77 -19.15
CA PHE A 22 29.13 16.50 -19.64
C PHE A 22 28.56 16.15 -21.01
N GLU A 23 29.30 15.35 -21.78
CA GLU A 23 28.89 14.91 -23.11
C GLU A 23 27.94 13.72 -23.06
N VAL A 24 26.87 13.78 -23.86
CA VAL A 24 25.87 12.71 -23.99
C VAL A 24 25.65 12.41 -25.46
N LYS A 25 25.63 11.12 -25.81
CA LYS A 25 25.22 10.65 -27.14
C LYS A 25 23.70 10.75 -27.27
N VAL A 26 23.26 11.59 -28.19
CA VAL A 26 21.85 11.80 -28.51
C VAL A 26 21.34 10.60 -29.30
N GLY A 27 20.15 10.10 -28.96
CA GLY A 27 19.57 8.90 -29.57
C GLY A 27 20.02 7.57 -28.95
N ALA A 28 20.88 7.59 -27.93
CA ALA A 28 21.11 6.39 -27.12
C ALA A 28 19.85 6.04 -26.30
N LYS A 29 19.52 4.74 -26.21
CA LYS A 29 18.37 4.23 -25.43
C LYS A 29 18.37 4.71 -23.97
N TYR A 30 19.56 4.85 -23.39
CA TYR A 30 19.75 5.36 -22.04
C TYR A 30 20.65 6.60 -22.07
N GLN A 31 20.09 7.73 -21.65
CA GLN A 31 20.82 8.99 -21.52
C GLN A 31 21.22 9.20 -20.06
N LYS A 32 22.49 9.56 -19.84
CA LYS A 32 22.98 9.95 -18.51
C LYS A 32 22.38 11.30 -18.13
N LYS A 33 21.90 11.40 -16.88
CA LYS A 33 21.30 12.61 -16.30
C LYS A 33 22.28 13.42 -15.44
N TYR A 34 23.28 12.75 -14.90
CA TYR A 34 24.23 13.31 -13.93
C TYR A 34 25.66 13.19 -14.46
N CYS A 35 26.49 14.18 -14.12
CA CYS A 35 27.90 14.22 -14.53
C CYS A 35 28.75 13.11 -13.90
N SER A 36 28.37 12.57 -12.75
CA SER A 36 29.12 11.53 -12.03
C SER A 36 28.21 10.60 -11.22
N PRO A 37 28.68 9.38 -10.88
CA PRO A 37 27.96 8.46 -9.99
C PRO A 37 27.65 9.07 -8.62
N ARG A 38 28.54 9.94 -8.11
CA ARG A 38 28.34 10.66 -6.85
C ARG A 38 27.13 11.59 -6.92
N CYS A 39 26.98 12.35 -8.00
CA CYS A 39 25.83 13.24 -8.19
C CYS A 39 24.52 12.46 -8.30
N ALA A 40 24.53 11.30 -8.98
CA ALA A 40 23.37 10.42 -9.05
C ALA A 40 22.98 9.83 -7.68
N ALA A 41 23.97 9.45 -6.86
CA ALA A 41 23.73 8.90 -5.53
C ALA A 41 23.13 9.96 -4.57
N ILE A 42 23.60 11.20 -4.64
CA ILE A 42 23.09 12.29 -3.81
C ILE A 42 21.65 12.63 -4.19
N ALA A 43 21.36 12.81 -5.49
CA ALA A 43 20.01 13.10 -5.97
C ALA A 43 19.00 12.00 -5.61
N THR A 44 19.43 10.73 -5.62
CA THR A 44 18.56 9.60 -5.25
C THR A 44 18.50 9.30 -3.76
N ARG A 45 19.34 9.95 -2.94
CA ARG A 45 19.40 9.71 -1.48
C ARG A 45 18.09 10.10 -0.79
N GLU A 46 17.51 11.23 -1.15
CA GLU A 46 16.24 11.69 -0.59
C GLU A 46 15.06 10.79 -1.00
N ALA A 47 14.97 10.45 -2.29
CA ALA A 47 13.98 9.49 -2.78
C ALA A 47 14.08 8.11 -2.08
N ARG A 48 15.30 7.68 -1.72
CA ARG A 48 15.51 6.42 -0.98
C ARG A 48 15.18 6.51 0.51
N LYS A 49 15.29 7.68 1.14
CA LYS A 49 14.89 7.87 2.55
C LYS A 49 13.39 7.59 2.72
N HIS A 50 12.55 8.12 1.84
CA HIS A 50 11.09 7.90 1.89
C HIS A 50 10.67 6.48 1.48
N ARG A 51 11.52 5.74 0.76
CA ARG A 51 11.21 4.36 0.33
C ARG A 51 11.44 3.33 1.44
N ARG A 52 12.20 3.65 2.50
CA ARG A 52 12.49 2.73 3.61
C ARG A 52 11.45 2.83 4.73
N ARG A 53 10.24 2.31 4.48
CA ARG A 53 9.37 1.61 5.46
C ARG A 53 8.05 1.12 4.82
N LYS A 54 8.14 0.36 3.74
CA LYS A 54 7.16 -0.71 3.47
C LYS A 54 7.89 -2.04 3.53
N ARG A 55 8.43 -2.37 4.70
CA ARG A 55 8.86 -3.75 4.95
C ARG A 55 7.58 -4.59 4.90
N ARG A 56 7.62 -5.56 3.99
CA ARG A 56 6.62 -6.60 3.78
C ARG A 56 6.55 -7.50 5.01
N TYR A 57 5.97 -7.00 6.09
CA TYR A 57 5.07 -7.88 6.80
C TYR A 57 3.71 -7.56 6.22
N PRO A 58 2.97 -8.52 5.64
CA PRO A 58 1.56 -8.45 5.93
C PRO A 58 1.52 -8.44 7.46
N VAL A 59 1.16 -7.31 8.07
CA VAL A 59 0.43 -7.44 9.33
C VAL A 59 -0.69 -8.36 8.91
N ALA A 60 -0.60 -9.63 9.29
CA ALA A 60 -1.77 -10.47 9.25
C ALA A 60 -2.76 -9.68 10.10
N LYS A 61 -3.64 -8.91 9.43
CA LYS A 61 -4.94 -8.65 9.99
C LYS A 61 -5.45 -10.07 10.14
N GLU A 62 -5.28 -10.63 11.33
CA GLU A 62 -6.06 -11.76 11.76
C GLU A 62 -7.46 -11.40 11.31
N ARG A 63 -7.94 -12.06 10.25
CA ARG A 63 -9.35 -11.94 9.91
C ARG A 63 -9.98 -12.53 11.15
N GLU A 64 -10.52 -11.67 12.02
CA GLU A 64 -11.30 -12.11 13.16
C GLU A 64 -12.26 -13.15 12.59
N ALA A 65 -12.11 -14.40 13.04
CA ALA A 65 -12.95 -15.48 12.58
C ALA A 65 -14.37 -15.08 12.96
N VAL A 66 -15.15 -14.62 11.98
CA VAL A 66 -16.53 -14.19 12.19
C VAL A 66 -17.26 -15.39 12.77
N LYS A 67 -17.60 -15.32 14.06
CA LYS A 67 -18.35 -16.38 14.73
C LYS A 67 -19.72 -16.48 14.04
N LYS A 68 -20.00 -17.63 13.43
CA LYS A 68 -21.29 -17.94 12.79
C LYS A 68 -22.26 -18.70 13.70
N VAL A 69 -21.80 -19.01 14.90
CA VAL A 69 -22.52 -19.81 15.89
C VAL A 69 -22.59 -18.97 17.15
N PHE A 70 -23.80 -18.69 17.62
CA PHE A 70 -24.06 -17.90 18.82
C PHE A 70 -24.87 -18.73 19.81
N SER A 71 -24.47 -18.73 21.09
CA SER A 71 -25.27 -19.31 22.16
C SER A 71 -26.27 -18.30 22.74
N ILE A 72 -27.27 -18.78 23.49
CA ILE A 72 -28.21 -17.91 24.22
C ILE A 72 -27.45 -16.97 25.17
N ILE A 73 -26.43 -17.46 25.85
CA ILE A 73 -25.60 -16.68 26.78
C ILE A 73 -24.85 -15.57 26.02
N ASP A 74 -24.35 -15.87 24.81
CA ASP A 74 -23.68 -14.87 23.99
C ASP A 74 -24.63 -13.72 23.61
N LEU A 75 -25.89 -14.05 23.24
CA LEU A 75 -26.91 -13.05 22.91
C LEU A 75 -27.28 -12.15 24.09
N GLN A 76 -27.35 -12.70 25.30
CA GLN A 76 -27.68 -11.95 26.52
C GLN A 76 -26.61 -10.91 26.89
N ASN A 77 -25.37 -11.09 26.44
CA ASN A 77 -24.27 -10.18 26.72
C ASN A 77 -24.20 -8.99 25.76
N PHE A 78 -25.01 -8.97 24.68
CA PHE A 78 -25.04 -7.83 23.77
C PHE A 78 -26.02 -6.76 24.26
N PRO A 79 -25.60 -5.49 24.34
CA PRO A 79 -26.50 -4.40 24.68
C PRO A 79 -27.54 -4.24 23.56
N VAL A 80 -28.81 -4.20 23.95
CA VAL A 80 -29.91 -3.92 23.03
C VAL A 80 -30.00 -2.41 22.87
N ASN A 81 -29.46 -1.90 21.76
CA ASN A 81 -29.49 -0.47 21.45
C ASN A 81 -30.70 -0.19 20.56
N PHE A 82 -31.68 0.55 21.08
CA PHE A 82 -32.87 0.96 20.33
C PHE A 82 -32.72 2.34 19.66
N ASP A 83 -31.60 3.02 19.89
CA ASP A 83 -31.36 4.41 19.44
C ASP A 83 -30.78 4.50 18.01
N GLU A 84 -30.21 3.41 17.49
CA GLU A 84 -29.71 3.33 16.12
C GLU A 84 -30.82 2.81 15.20
N SER A 85 -30.98 3.39 14.00
CA SER A 85 -32.06 3.04 13.05
C SER A 85 -32.13 1.55 12.68
N ASP A 86 -31.03 0.84 12.89
CA ASP A 86 -30.85 -0.58 12.57
C ASP A 86 -30.88 -1.51 13.81
N GLY A 87 -31.15 -0.98 15.02
CA GLY A 87 -31.27 -1.77 16.26
C GLY A 87 -29.94 -2.33 16.80
N GLY A 88 -28.82 -1.87 16.26
CA GLY A 88 -27.45 -2.24 16.64
C GLY A 88 -27.10 -3.71 16.38
N LYS A 89 -25.91 -4.11 16.87
CA LYS A 89 -25.35 -5.46 16.65
C LYS A 89 -26.25 -6.60 17.14
N PHE A 90 -27.05 -6.37 18.17
CA PHE A 90 -28.00 -7.38 18.67
C PHE A 90 -29.09 -7.68 17.63
N ALA A 91 -29.70 -6.64 17.05
CA ALA A 91 -30.72 -6.80 16.02
C ALA A 91 -30.14 -7.42 14.75
N GLU A 92 -28.92 -7.03 14.35
CA GLU A 92 -28.21 -7.65 13.22
C GLU A 92 -28.01 -9.16 13.40
N ILE A 93 -27.59 -9.60 14.59
CA ILE A 93 -27.39 -11.02 14.89
C ILE A 93 -28.74 -11.76 14.89
N CYS A 94 -29.79 -11.21 15.51
CA CYS A 94 -31.13 -11.81 15.51
C CYS A 94 -31.72 -11.93 14.10
N ASN A 95 -31.57 -10.88 13.27
CA ASN A 95 -32.02 -10.91 11.88
C ASN A 95 -31.20 -11.92 11.05
N GLY A 96 -29.90 -12.03 11.28
CA GLY A 96 -29.04 -13.04 10.64
C GLY A 96 -29.43 -14.48 11.02
N ILE A 97 -29.88 -14.70 12.26
CA ILE A 97 -30.44 -16.00 12.69
C ILE A 97 -31.77 -16.27 11.97
N LEU A 98 -32.68 -15.29 11.92
CA LEU A 98 -33.98 -15.44 11.24
C LEU A 98 -33.84 -15.68 9.73
N ASN A 99 -32.83 -15.08 9.10
CA ASN A 99 -32.51 -15.27 7.68
C ASN A 99 -31.75 -16.58 7.39
N GLY A 100 -31.39 -17.36 8.42
CA GLY A 100 -30.67 -18.62 8.27
C GLY A 100 -29.17 -18.50 7.99
N GLU A 101 -28.59 -17.29 8.14
CA GLU A 101 -27.17 -17.02 7.92
C GLU A 101 -26.32 -17.37 9.16
N LEU A 102 -26.93 -17.30 10.34
CA LEU A 102 -26.32 -17.59 11.64
C LEU A 102 -27.08 -18.72 12.34
N THR A 103 -26.34 -19.53 13.10
CA THR A 103 -26.93 -20.63 13.87
C THR A 103 -27.00 -20.27 15.35
N LEU A 104 -28.21 -20.30 15.90
CA LEU A 104 -28.44 -20.23 17.33
C LEU A 104 -28.25 -21.61 17.94
N VAL A 105 -27.35 -21.73 18.91
CA VAL A 105 -27.21 -22.93 19.73
C VAL A 105 -27.86 -22.64 21.08
N GLY A 106 -29.11 -23.04 21.22
CA GLY A 106 -29.94 -22.71 22.36
C GLY A 106 -30.94 -23.82 22.69
N ILE A 107 -30.42 -24.86 23.36
CA ILE A 107 -31.06 -25.80 24.28
C ILE A 107 -32.22 -26.67 23.71
N GLU A 108 -32.01 -27.99 23.74
CA GLU A 108 -33.09 -28.99 23.94
C GLU A 108 -33.74 -28.82 25.32
#